data_AF-A0A0E3JQQ1-F1
#
_entry.id   AF-A0A0E3JQQ1-F1
#
_cell.length_a   1.000
_cell.length_b   1.000
_cell.length_c   1.000
_cell.angle_alpha   90.00
_cell.angle_beta   90.00
_cell.angle_gamma   90.00
#
_symmetry.space_group_name_H-M   'P 1'
#
loop_
_entity.id
_entity.type
_entity.pdbx_description
1 polymer ?
#
loop_
_entity_poly.entity_id
_entity_poly.type
_entity_poly.pdbx_seq_one_letter_code
_entity_poly.pdbx_strand_id
1 'polypeptide(L)'
;MKSLKKLVVLAISMTMVSSIFTGCSYEGKSLSDAYSKTQKVTSSEFKTQIGLRFSGENLSAEEQQEMGKVIPMINGSKLTLNGKMNQSNDGKNAKMQADMLLQVGNMPMNMGIWVDANTSNDKVNFKEILKVPDIQSSKMNGKQYIVLDSSNMTENGAMNADITKVSQDMQKQFSQMVAKNMTSFDPKIKLITDEGTQYWDLADGARNVHVYEVKLNDKNFKDLIKYTSNSVVNNKDARDFLKNYLTTVLKVSSDKQKASVTQAEIDKAFSDFEKGLPQFTTSMNKVLDAFDGVTLVGDKGIVIDFAVDSNGYVVGERGNIDLVFDAPKFISAVQSLSNTKNSDTVNKITGVYKLGIDFNTNTFNINKNVEIKFPEINSQNSIQYGDLLSQNKIK
;
A
#
# COMPACT_ATOMS: atom_id res chain seq x y z
N MET A 1 29.12 -6.60 1.37
CA MET A 1 29.13 -5.54 0.31
C MET A 1 28.08 -5.75 -0.79
N LYS A 2 28.03 -6.88 -1.51
CA LYS A 2 27.02 -7.11 -2.58
C LYS A 2 25.56 -7.17 -2.06
N SER A 3 25.33 -7.70 -0.86
CA SER A 3 24.00 -7.77 -0.22
C SER A 3 23.50 -6.40 0.28
N LEU A 4 24.39 -5.61 0.87
CA LEU A 4 24.07 -4.28 1.40
C LEU A 4 23.68 -3.29 0.29
N LYS A 5 24.34 -3.34 -0.87
CA LYS A 5 23.98 -2.54 -2.05
C LYS A 5 22.58 -2.89 -2.58
N LYS A 6 22.16 -4.16 -2.53
CA LYS A 6 20.80 -4.58 -2.93
C LYS A 6 19.72 -4.10 -1.95
N LEU A 7 20.03 -4.09 -0.66
CA LEU A 7 19.16 -3.56 0.42
C LEU A 7 18.92 -2.05 0.29
N VAL A 8 19.97 -1.28 -0.03
CA VAL A 8 19.87 0.17 -0.30
C VAL A 8 18.96 0.43 -1.51
N VAL A 9 19.10 -0.33 -2.59
CA VAL A 9 18.26 -0.17 -3.79
C VAL A 9 16.77 -0.48 -3.52
N LEU A 10 16.49 -1.58 -2.81
CA LEU A 10 15.11 -1.97 -2.43
C LEU A 10 14.41 -0.90 -1.58
N ALA A 11 15.14 -0.29 -0.65
CA ALA A 11 14.57 0.71 0.24
C ALA A 11 14.41 2.09 -0.43
N ILE A 12 15.19 2.41 -1.48
CA ILE A 12 14.95 3.58 -2.35
C ILE A 12 13.68 3.37 -3.19
N SER A 13 13.45 2.16 -3.72
CA SER A 13 12.23 1.84 -4.46
C SER A 13 10.97 2.01 -3.63
N MET A 14 11.05 1.75 -2.32
CA MET A 14 9.92 1.86 -1.39
C MET A 14 9.58 3.32 -1.04
N THR A 15 10.55 4.23 -0.96
CA THR A 15 10.33 5.67 -0.71
C THR A 15 9.82 6.43 -1.95
N MET A 16 10.04 5.91 -3.17
CA MET A 16 9.49 6.49 -4.39
C MET A 16 7.95 6.49 -4.42
N VAL A 17 7.30 5.47 -3.87
CA VAL A 17 5.82 5.32 -3.95
C VAL A 17 5.09 6.40 -3.14
N SER A 18 5.70 6.95 -2.09
CA SER A 18 5.02 7.86 -1.15
C SER A 18 4.98 9.34 -1.54
N SER A 19 5.73 9.79 -2.55
CA SER A 19 5.87 11.22 -2.90
C SER A 19 4.86 11.73 -3.94
N ILE A 20 4.01 10.84 -4.46
CA ILE A 20 3.18 11.08 -5.65
C ILE A 20 2.02 12.08 -5.40
N PHE A 21 1.56 12.25 -4.17
CA PHE A 21 0.28 12.93 -3.89
C PHE A 21 0.35 14.45 -3.65
N THR A 22 1.53 15.08 -3.76
CA THR A 22 1.71 16.43 -3.19
C THR A 22 2.17 17.49 -4.20
N GLY A 23 1.94 17.26 -5.48
CA GLY A 23 2.29 18.20 -6.56
C GLY A 23 1.54 19.54 -6.46
N CYS A 24 2.29 20.64 -6.33
CA CYS A 24 1.90 22.04 -6.12
C CYS A 24 0.97 22.70 -7.16
N SER A 25 -0.15 22.09 -7.53
CA SER A 25 -1.28 22.79 -8.17
C SER A 25 -2.24 23.35 -7.12
N TYR A 26 -3.00 24.41 -7.43
CA TYR A 26 -4.02 24.94 -6.51
C TYR A 26 -5.06 23.86 -6.16
N GLU A 27 -5.46 23.10 -7.18
CA GLU A 27 -6.36 21.96 -7.09
C GLU A 27 -5.74 20.84 -6.22
N GLY A 28 -4.45 20.54 -6.42
CA GLY A 28 -3.72 19.58 -5.61
C GLY A 28 -3.59 19.97 -4.15
N LYS A 29 -3.43 21.27 -3.86
CA LYS A 29 -3.46 21.77 -2.49
C LYS A 29 -4.85 21.58 -1.86
N SER A 30 -5.92 21.97 -2.55
CA SER A 30 -7.29 21.84 -2.04
C SER A 30 -7.64 20.38 -1.73
N LEU A 31 -7.29 19.45 -2.64
CA LEU A 31 -7.48 18.02 -2.42
C LEU A 31 -6.60 17.49 -1.26
N SER A 32 -5.33 17.90 -1.19
CA SER A 32 -4.42 17.53 -0.09
C SER A 32 -4.91 18.03 1.27
N ASP A 33 -5.45 19.25 1.34
CA ASP A 33 -6.02 19.83 2.55
C ASP A 33 -7.27 19.05 2.98
N ALA A 34 -8.15 18.70 2.04
CA ALA A 34 -9.33 17.88 2.30
C ALA A 34 -8.96 16.47 2.80
N TYR A 35 -7.99 15.81 2.17
CA TYR A 35 -7.49 14.50 2.59
C TYR A 35 -6.85 14.55 3.99
N SER A 36 -6.00 15.56 4.22
CA SER A 36 -5.36 15.80 5.53
C SER A 36 -6.39 16.08 6.63
N LYS A 37 -7.46 16.80 6.31
CA LYS A 37 -8.57 17.05 7.23
C LYS A 37 -9.35 15.77 7.53
N THR A 38 -9.56 14.93 6.52
CA THR A 38 -10.26 13.65 6.65
C THR A 38 -9.49 12.64 7.51
N GLN A 39 -8.15 12.63 7.46
CA GLN A 39 -7.35 11.77 8.36
C GLN A 39 -7.45 12.16 9.84
N LYS A 40 -7.88 13.38 10.15
CA LYS A 40 -8.00 13.91 11.52
C LYS A 40 -9.37 13.70 12.14
N VAL A 41 -10.27 13.00 11.46
CA VAL A 41 -11.61 12.70 12.00
C VAL A 41 -11.49 11.84 13.24
N THR A 42 -12.34 12.08 14.23
CA THR A 42 -12.37 11.30 15.48
C THR A 42 -13.29 10.10 15.38
N SER A 43 -14.19 10.09 14.41
CA SER A 43 -15.07 8.96 14.13
C SER A 43 -15.56 9.00 12.70
N SER A 44 -15.85 7.83 12.15
CA SER A 44 -16.51 7.68 10.85
C SER A 44 -17.03 6.27 10.64
N GLU A 45 -17.95 6.14 9.69
CA GLU A 45 -18.29 4.87 9.05
C GLU A 45 -17.83 4.94 7.59
N PHE A 46 -17.45 3.80 7.04
CA PHE A 46 -17.02 3.72 5.65
C PHE A 46 -17.53 2.46 4.97
N LYS A 47 -17.71 2.56 3.65
CA LYS A 47 -18.07 1.45 2.78
C LYS A 47 -17.18 1.48 1.55
N THR A 48 -16.35 0.46 1.38
CA THR A 48 -15.46 0.29 0.23
C THR A 48 -15.87 -0.92 -0.57
N GLN A 49 -15.90 -0.78 -1.89
CA GLN A 49 -16.05 -1.87 -2.85
C GLN A 49 -14.87 -1.84 -3.80
N ILE A 50 -14.27 -3.00 -4.05
CA ILE A 50 -13.19 -3.18 -5.01
C ILE A 50 -13.56 -4.36 -5.90
N GLY A 51 -13.56 -4.15 -7.22
CA GLY A 51 -13.75 -5.17 -8.23
C GLY A 51 -12.49 -5.32 -9.07
N LEU A 52 -12.24 -6.56 -9.53
CA LEU A 52 -11.15 -6.85 -10.44
C LEU A 52 -11.70 -7.20 -11.83
N ARG A 53 -10.97 -6.80 -12.86
CA ARG A 53 -11.20 -7.19 -14.25
C ARG A 53 -9.88 -7.65 -14.83
N PHE A 54 -9.89 -8.76 -15.53
CA PHE A 54 -8.72 -9.34 -16.12
C PHE A 54 -9.06 -9.90 -17.50
N SER A 55 -8.18 -9.64 -18.46
CA SER A 55 -8.28 -10.16 -19.82
C SER A 55 -6.90 -10.45 -20.38
N GLY A 56 -6.82 -11.43 -21.27
CA GLY A 56 -5.62 -11.73 -22.05
C GLY A 56 -5.93 -11.66 -23.54
N GLU A 57 -5.02 -11.04 -24.29
CA GLU A 57 -5.03 -10.96 -25.75
C GLU A 57 -3.76 -11.62 -26.28
N ASN A 58 -3.80 -12.13 -27.52
CA ASN A 58 -2.65 -12.77 -28.17
C ASN A 58 -2.00 -13.91 -27.35
N LEU A 59 -2.82 -14.62 -26.57
CA LEU A 59 -2.39 -15.77 -25.78
C LEU A 59 -2.09 -16.97 -26.69
N SER A 60 -0.99 -17.68 -26.44
CA SER A 60 -0.74 -19.01 -27.00
C SER A 60 -1.78 -20.02 -26.53
N ALA A 61 -1.88 -21.18 -27.19
CA ALA A 61 -2.83 -22.22 -26.80
C ALA A 61 -2.65 -22.69 -25.34
N GLU A 62 -1.39 -22.82 -24.89
CA GLU A 62 -1.06 -23.16 -23.50
C GLU A 62 -1.56 -22.06 -22.54
N GLU A 63 -1.34 -20.78 -22.87
CA GLU A 63 -1.81 -19.64 -22.08
C GLU A 63 -3.34 -19.55 -22.04
N GLN A 64 -4.02 -19.78 -23.17
CA GLN A 64 -5.49 -19.74 -23.24
C GLN A 64 -6.13 -20.78 -22.32
N GLN A 65 -5.58 -22.00 -22.29
CA GLN A 65 -6.09 -23.08 -21.44
C GLN A 65 -5.98 -22.74 -19.95
N GLU A 66 -4.83 -22.20 -19.53
CA GLU A 66 -4.62 -21.85 -18.12
C GLU A 66 -5.41 -20.59 -17.72
N MET A 67 -5.44 -19.57 -18.59
CA MET A 67 -6.18 -18.33 -18.33
C MET A 67 -7.70 -18.54 -18.36
N GLY A 68 -8.21 -19.50 -19.14
CA GLY A 68 -9.63 -19.85 -19.17
C GLY A 68 -10.19 -20.26 -17.80
N LYS A 69 -9.35 -20.80 -16.91
CA LYS A 69 -9.75 -21.15 -15.53
C LYS A 69 -9.65 -19.95 -14.57
N VAL A 70 -8.67 -19.07 -14.80
CA VAL A 70 -8.32 -17.98 -13.87
C VAL A 70 -9.13 -16.71 -14.13
N ILE A 71 -9.35 -16.34 -15.40
CA ILE A 71 -10.07 -15.12 -15.79
C ILE A 71 -11.47 -15.05 -15.13
N PRO A 72 -12.33 -16.09 -15.17
CA PRO A 72 -13.65 -16.00 -14.54
C PRO A 72 -13.56 -15.83 -13.02
N MET A 73 -12.56 -16.43 -12.38
CA MET A 73 -12.33 -16.31 -10.94
C MET A 73 -11.94 -14.88 -10.56
N ILE A 74 -11.01 -14.25 -11.30
CA ILE A 74 -10.61 -12.86 -11.08
C ILE A 74 -11.77 -11.90 -11.39
N ASN A 75 -12.46 -12.08 -12.51
CA ASN A 75 -13.55 -11.18 -12.93
C ASN A 75 -14.79 -11.28 -12.03
N GLY A 76 -15.02 -12.45 -11.42
CA GLY A 76 -16.01 -12.63 -10.38
C GLY A 76 -15.53 -12.20 -8.99
N SER A 77 -14.28 -11.72 -8.86
CA SER A 77 -13.75 -11.31 -7.57
C SER A 77 -14.19 -9.90 -7.18
N LYS A 78 -14.75 -9.77 -5.99
CA LYS A 78 -15.18 -8.49 -5.42
C LYS A 78 -14.90 -8.48 -3.92
N LEU A 79 -14.20 -7.46 -3.45
CA LEU A 79 -14.04 -7.17 -2.03
C LEU A 79 -15.03 -6.08 -1.63
N THR A 80 -15.79 -6.31 -0.58
CA THR A 80 -16.62 -5.28 0.07
C THR A 80 -16.17 -5.16 1.52
N LEU A 81 -15.82 -3.95 1.95
CA LEU A 81 -15.54 -3.63 3.34
C LEU A 81 -16.61 -2.66 3.83
N ASN A 82 -17.27 -2.98 4.94
CA ASN A 82 -18.07 -2.03 5.68
C ASN A 82 -17.42 -1.88 7.05
N GLY A 83 -17.10 -0.66 7.45
CA GLY A 83 -16.38 -0.47 8.68
C GLY A 83 -16.70 0.80 9.41
N LYS A 84 -16.15 0.87 10.61
CA LYS A 84 -16.34 1.90 11.60
C LYS A 84 -14.99 2.20 12.23
N MET A 85 -14.75 3.46 12.52
CA MET A 85 -13.54 3.91 13.18
C MET A 85 -13.90 4.93 14.24
N ASN A 86 -13.21 4.86 15.37
CA ASN A 86 -13.13 5.90 16.37
C ASN A 86 -11.68 6.13 16.73
N GLN A 87 -11.26 7.37 16.93
CA GLN A 87 -9.95 7.71 17.45
C GLN A 87 -9.98 8.97 18.32
N SER A 88 -9.04 9.08 19.24
CA SER A 88 -8.82 10.32 20.00
C SER A 88 -8.27 11.42 19.08
N ASN A 89 -8.44 12.69 19.50
CA ASN A 89 -7.96 13.86 18.75
C ASN A 89 -6.45 13.81 18.43
N ASP A 90 -5.66 13.16 19.28
CA ASP A 90 -4.22 12.97 19.12
C ASP A 90 -3.85 11.67 18.38
N GLY A 91 -4.84 10.88 17.95
CA GLY A 91 -4.67 9.61 17.24
C GLY A 91 -4.09 8.48 18.08
N LYS A 92 -3.88 8.66 19.39
CA LYS A 92 -3.20 7.67 20.23
C LYS A 92 -4.07 6.51 20.66
N ASN A 93 -5.38 6.73 20.78
CA ASN A 93 -6.37 5.72 21.09
C ASN A 93 -7.24 5.55 19.86
N ALA A 94 -7.33 4.34 19.31
CA ALA A 94 -8.12 4.06 18.13
C ALA A 94 -8.85 2.72 18.27
N LYS A 95 -10.10 2.69 17.82
CA LYS A 95 -10.91 1.49 17.67
C LYS A 95 -11.38 1.39 16.24
N MET A 96 -11.34 0.20 15.69
CA MET A 96 -11.83 -0.09 14.35
C MET A 96 -12.63 -1.38 14.38
N GLN A 97 -13.70 -1.43 13.58
CA GLN A 97 -14.40 -2.64 13.22
C GLN A 97 -14.58 -2.62 11.70
N ALA A 98 -14.35 -3.74 11.03
CA ALA A 98 -14.74 -3.89 9.64
C ALA A 98 -15.24 -5.30 9.34
N ASP A 99 -16.37 -5.37 8.66
CA ASP A 99 -16.92 -6.57 8.05
C ASP A 99 -16.43 -6.64 6.62
N MET A 100 -15.80 -7.76 6.26
CA MET A 100 -15.17 -7.99 4.97
C MET A 100 -15.89 -9.13 4.25
N LEU A 101 -16.44 -8.85 3.08
CA LEU A 101 -16.97 -9.85 2.17
C LEU A 101 -16.02 -9.95 0.96
N LEU A 102 -15.32 -11.06 0.86
CA LEU A 102 -14.52 -11.40 -0.31
C LEU A 102 -15.28 -12.41 -1.15
N GLN A 103 -15.79 -11.96 -2.30
CA GLN A 103 -16.33 -12.81 -3.34
C GLN A 103 -15.17 -13.28 -4.22
N VAL A 104 -15.07 -14.58 -4.48
CA VAL A 104 -14.13 -15.15 -5.46
C VAL A 104 -14.92 -16.06 -6.40
N GLY A 105 -15.11 -15.62 -7.65
CA GLY A 105 -16.09 -16.26 -8.54
C GLY A 105 -17.48 -16.25 -7.90
N ASN A 106 -18.05 -17.43 -7.63
CA ASN A 106 -19.36 -17.59 -6.98
C ASN A 106 -19.27 -17.94 -5.48
N MET A 107 -18.08 -17.91 -4.87
CA MET A 107 -17.89 -18.26 -3.46
C MET A 107 -17.75 -17.00 -2.59
N PRO A 108 -18.75 -16.66 -1.76
CA PRO A 108 -18.63 -15.60 -0.77
C PRO A 108 -17.83 -16.07 0.45
N MET A 109 -16.85 -15.28 0.88
CA MET A 109 -16.09 -15.49 2.12
C MET A 109 -16.28 -14.29 3.03
N ASN A 110 -16.95 -14.51 4.16
CA ASN A 110 -17.16 -13.49 5.18
C ASN A 110 -16.04 -13.55 6.21
N MET A 111 -15.47 -12.38 6.50
CA MET A 111 -14.47 -12.16 7.53
C MET A 111 -14.83 -10.91 8.31
N GLY A 112 -14.21 -10.73 9.46
CA GLY A 112 -14.38 -9.53 10.27
C GLY A 112 -13.10 -9.21 11.00
N ILE A 113 -12.82 -7.93 11.20
CA ILE A 113 -11.68 -7.46 11.96
C ILE A 113 -12.14 -6.45 13.00
N TRP A 114 -11.60 -6.57 14.21
CA TRP A 114 -11.73 -5.57 15.27
C TRP A 114 -10.35 -5.23 15.77
N VAL A 115 -10.05 -3.94 15.89
CA VAL A 115 -8.78 -3.43 16.38
C VAL A 115 -9.06 -2.48 17.53
N ASP A 116 -8.39 -2.68 18.66
CA ASP A 116 -8.28 -1.71 19.76
C ASP A 116 -6.79 -1.39 19.93
N ALA A 117 -6.42 -0.14 19.71
CA ALA A 117 -5.04 0.32 19.78
C ALA A 117 -4.94 1.50 20.75
N ASN A 118 -3.96 1.43 21.66
CA ASN A 118 -3.63 2.48 22.59
C ASN A 118 -2.11 2.63 22.66
N THR A 119 -1.64 3.80 22.23
CA THR A 119 -0.22 4.18 22.21
C THR A 119 0.11 5.28 23.22
N SER A 120 -0.79 5.52 24.18
CA SER A 120 -0.63 6.52 25.22
C SER A 120 0.50 6.13 26.19
N ASN A 121 1.20 7.13 26.74
CA ASN A 121 2.26 6.94 27.75
C ASN A 121 3.44 6.05 27.28
N ASP A 122 3.83 6.14 26.01
CA ASP A 122 4.95 5.41 25.40
C ASP A 122 4.87 3.87 25.50
N LYS A 123 3.67 3.35 25.80
CA LYS A 123 3.34 1.92 25.75
C LYS A 123 2.39 1.69 24.60
N VAL A 124 2.71 0.71 23.76
CA VAL A 124 1.81 0.26 22.69
C VAL A 124 1.09 -0.98 23.16
N ASN A 125 -0.19 -0.80 23.48
CA ASN A 125 -1.12 -1.88 23.72
C ASN A 125 -2.01 -1.98 22.49
N PHE A 126 -2.12 -3.18 21.93
CA PHE A 126 -3.05 -3.42 20.85
C PHE A 126 -3.70 -4.79 20.98
N LYS A 127 -4.95 -4.86 20.58
CA LYS A 127 -5.73 -6.08 20.47
C LYS A 127 -6.41 -6.12 19.13
N GLU A 128 -6.09 -7.15 18.35
CA GLU A 128 -6.72 -7.43 17.07
C GLU A 128 -7.48 -8.76 17.16
N ILE A 129 -8.72 -8.76 16.70
CA ILE A 129 -9.56 -9.95 16.61
C ILE A 129 -9.92 -10.13 15.14
N LEU A 130 -9.51 -11.25 14.56
CA LEU A 130 -9.84 -11.63 13.20
C LEU A 130 -10.86 -12.76 13.22
N LYS A 131 -12.06 -12.51 12.68
CA LYS A 131 -13.01 -13.57 12.34
C LYS A 131 -12.60 -14.21 11.02
N VAL A 132 -12.34 -15.51 11.06
CA VAL A 132 -11.97 -16.30 9.88
C VAL A 132 -13.23 -16.76 9.13
N PRO A 133 -13.14 -17.06 7.82
CA PRO A 133 -14.26 -17.68 7.10
C PRO A 133 -14.57 -19.08 7.63
N ASP A 134 -15.79 -19.57 7.39
CA ASP A 134 -16.27 -20.86 7.90
C ASP A 134 -15.40 -22.05 7.47
N ILE A 135 -14.82 -21.99 6.27
CA ILE A 135 -13.89 -23.01 5.75
C ILE A 135 -12.63 -23.09 6.61
N GLN A 136 -12.07 -21.95 7.03
CA GLN A 136 -10.92 -21.89 7.92
C GLN A 136 -11.31 -22.26 9.35
N SER A 137 -12.48 -21.81 9.82
CA SER A 137 -13.00 -22.17 11.15
C SER A 137 -13.12 -23.68 11.33
N SER A 138 -13.59 -24.39 10.31
CA SER A 138 -13.68 -25.86 10.30
C SER A 138 -12.32 -26.54 10.49
N LYS A 139 -11.23 -25.95 9.96
CA LYS A 139 -9.86 -26.43 10.13
C LYS A 139 -9.27 -26.08 11.49
N MET A 140 -9.89 -25.16 12.21
CA MET A 140 -9.50 -24.68 13.54
C MET A 140 -10.38 -25.28 14.64
N ASN A 141 -10.91 -26.49 14.45
CA ASN A 141 -11.83 -27.15 15.39
C ASN A 141 -13.10 -26.32 15.70
N GLY A 142 -13.62 -25.61 14.70
CA GLY A 142 -14.81 -24.77 14.83
C GLY A 142 -14.55 -23.41 15.49
N LYS A 143 -13.30 -23.06 15.77
CA LYS A 143 -12.94 -21.75 16.33
C LYS A 143 -13.11 -20.67 15.26
N GLN A 144 -13.75 -19.58 15.64
CA GLN A 144 -14.19 -18.54 14.72
C GLN A 144 -13.23 -17.35 14.68
N TYR A 145 -12.41 -17.20 15.73
CA TYR A 145 -11.58 -16.01 15.92
C TYR A 145 -10.10 -16.35 16.13
N ILE A 146 -9.24 -15.56 15.52
CA ILE A 146 -7.82 -15.46 15.87
C ILE A 146 -7.63 -14.16 16.64
N VAL A 147 -6.95 -14.23 17.78
CA VAL A 147 -6.77 -13.09 18.69
C VAL A 147 -5.29 -12.79 18.79
N LEU A 148 -4.93 -11.57 18.45
CA LEU A 148 -3.59 -11.02 18.63
C LEU A 148 -3.67 -9.96 19.72
N ASP A 149 -3.07 -10.23 20.87
CA ASP A 149 -3.09 -9.33 22.02
C ASP A 149 -1.66 -9.08 22.50
N SER A 150 -1.24 -7.81 22.45
CA SER A 150 0.10 -7.40 22.88
C SER A 150 0.45 -7.81 24.30
N SER A 151 -0.53 -7.90 25.23
CA SER A 151 -0.26 -8.31 26.62
C SER A 151 0.32 -9.72 26.68
N ASN A 152 -0.24 -10.62 25.86
CA ASN A 152 0.15 -12.02 25.77
C ASN A 152 1.45 -12.21 24.96
N MET A 153 1.84 -11.22 24.16
CA MET A 153 3.06 -11.25 23.35
C MET A 153 4.28 -10.74 24.10
N THR A 154 4.12 -9.74 24.98
CA THR A 154 5.22 -9.25 25.84
C THR A 154 5.66 -10.29 26.86
N GLU A 155 4.72 -11.09 27.41
CA GLU A 155 5.04 -12.19 28.35
C GLU A 155 5.79 -13.34 27.66
N ASN A 156 5.54 -13.57 26.38
CA ASN A 156 6.18 -14.63 25.59
C ASN A 156 7.45 -14.17 24.84
N GLY A 157 7.94 -12.95 25.10
CA GLY A 157 9.14 -12.39 24.46
C GLY A 157 9.00 -12.09 22.96
N ALA A 158 7.77 -12.07 22.42
CA ALA A 158 7.50 -11.93 20.99
C ALA A 158 7.51 -10.46 20.51
N MET A 159 7.47 -9.49 21.43
CA MET A 159 7.50 -8.06 21.10
C MET A 159 8.48 -7.32 22.05
N ASN A 160 9.58 -6.81 21.51
CA ASN A 160 10.56 -6.02 22.25
C ASN A 160 10.16 -4.53 22.25
N ALA A 161 10.13 -3.88 23.42
CA ALA A 161 9.81 -2.46 23.60
C ALA A 161 10.70 -1.51 22.74
N ASP A 162 11.90 -1.95 22.35
CA ASP A 162 12.78 -1.20 21.46
C ASP A 162 12.20 -1.05 20.03
N ILE A 163 11.44 -2.05 19.55
CA ILE A 163 10.84 -2.05 18.20
C ILE A 163 9.77 -0.97 18.09
N THR A 164 9.01 -0.78 19.15
CA THR A 164 7.92 0.20 19.23
C THR A 164 8.43 1.63 19.15
N LYS A 165 9.46 1.98 19.93
CA LYS A 165 10.10 3.30 19.89
C LYS A 165 10.75 3.56 18.54
N VAL A 166 11.44 2.56 18.00
CA VAL A 166 12.01 2.59 16.65
C VAL A 166 10.95 2.91 15.60
N SER A 167 9.78 2.26 15.65
CA SER A 167 8.69 2.49 14.71
C SER A 167 8.15 3.93 14.79
N GLN A 168 7.99 4.47 15.99
CA GLN A 168 7.51 5.84 16.21
C GLN A 168 8.51 6.89 15.70
N ASP A 169 9.79 6.73 16.02
CA ASP A 169 10.85 7.64 15.57
C ASP A 169 10.97 7.62 14.04
N MET A 170 10.88 6.45 13.44
CA MET A 170 10.87 6.26 12.00
C MET A 170 9.67 6.94 11.32
N GLN A 171 8.47 6.76 11.87
CA GLN A 171 7.26 7.40 11.36
C GLN A 171 7.40 8.94 11.42
N LYS A 172 7.93 9.47 12.52
CA LYS A 172 8.20 10.91 12.66
C LYS A 172 9.19 11.42 11.62
N GLN A 173 10.32 10.72 11.43
CA GLN A 173 11.32 11.08 10.42
C GLN A 173 10.73 11.03 9.00
N PHE A 174 9.93 10.01 8.70
CA PHE A 174 9.25 9.88 7.42
C PHE A 174 8.28 11.05 7.19
N SER A 175 7.41 11.36 8.16
CA SER A 175 6.47 12.48 8.06
C SER A 175 7.18 13.82 7.87
N GLN A 176 8.30 14.05 8.57
CA GLN A 176 9.12 15.25 8.40
C GLN A 176 9.75 15.32 7.01
N MET A 177 10.29 14.20 6.51
CA MET A 177 10.83 14.11 5.16
C MET A 177 9.76 14.42 4.11
N VAL A 178 8.57 13.80 4.22
CA VAL A 178 7.45 14.08 3.32
C VAL A 178 7.10 15.56 3.37
N ALA A 179 6.79 16.11 4.56
CA ALA A 179 6.38 17.51 4.71
C ALA A 179 7.40 18.52 4.14
N LYS A 180 8.70 18.28 4.35
CA LYS A 180 9.77 19.13 3.82
C LYS A 180 9.88 19.06 2.30
N ASN A 181 9.60 17.90 1.72
CA ASN A 181 9.72 17.64 0.30
C ASN A 181 8.43 17.97 -0.48
N MET A 182 7.28 18.06 0.19
CA MET A 182 5.99 18.40 -0.43
C MET A 182 6.05 19.70 -1.25
N THR A 183 6.70 20.73 -0.73
CA THR A 183 6.74 22.05 -1.39
C THR A 183 7.67 22.12 -2.60
N SER A 184 8.63 21.20 -2.70
CA SER A 184 9.60 21.14 -3.81
C SER A 184 9.27 20.05 -4.84
N PHE A 185 8.31 19.18 -4.53
CA PHE A 185 7.82 18.16 -5.45
C PHE A 185 6.84 18.80 -6.44
N ASP A 186 7.35 19.15 -7.61
CA ASP A 186 6.58 19.69 -8.72
C ASP A 186 6.94 18.93 -10.01
N PRO A 187 6.19 17.87 -10.35
CA PRO A 187 6.44 17.14 -11.58
C PRO A 187 6.16 17.97 -12.84
N LYS A 188 5.55 19.17 -12.72
CA LYS A 188 5.05 20.01 -13.83
C LYS A 188 4.06 19.27 -14.74
N ILE A 189 3.46 18.21 -14.24
CA ILE A 189 2.40 17.45 -14.90
C ILE A 189 1.09 17.86 -14.22
N LYS A 190 0.12 18.36 -15.00
CA LYS A 190 -1.24 18.58 -14.49
C LYS A 190 -1.91 17.22 -14.32
N LEU A 191 -1.94 16.74 -13.08
CA LEU A 191 -2.53 15.45 -12.71
C LEU A 191 -3.94 15.57 -12.16
N ILE A 192 -4.29 16.76 -11.65
CA ILE A 192 -5.51 17.02 -10.91
C ILE A 192 -6.33 18.04 -11.69
N THR A 193 -7.59 17.70 -11.92
CA THR A 193 -8.59 18.57 -12.52
C THR A 193 -9.69 18.85 -11.51
N ASP A 194 -10.10 20.11 -11.42
CA ASP A 194 -11.31 20.51 -10.69
C ASP A 194 -12.52 20.29 -11.61
N GLU A 195 -13.34 19.29 -11.27
CA GLU A 195 -14.55 18.93 -12.02
C GLU A 195 -15.81 19.67 -11.50
N GLY A 196 -15.61 20.58 -10.54
CA GLY A 196 -16.65 21.42 -9.96
C GLY A 196 -17.62 20.66 -9.06
N THR A 197 -18.78 21.28 -8.82
CA THR A 197 -19.84 20.68 -8.00
C THR A 197 -20.64 19.67 -8.82
N GLN A 198 -20.76 18.45 -8.31
CA GLN A 198 -21.55 17.36 -8.89
C GLN A 198 -22.51 16.78 -7.86
N TYR A 199 -23.60 16.17 -8.33
CA TYR A 199 -24.54 15.45 -7.48
C TYR A 199 -24.16 13.97 -7.42
N TRP A 200 -23.77 13.47 -6.24
CA TRP A 200 -23.34 12.08 -6.05
C TRP A 200 -24.28 11.34 -5.11
N ASP A 201 -24.54 10.07 -5.42
CA ASP A 201 -25.24 9.14 -4.54
C ASP A 201 -24.26 8.47 -3.58
N LEU A 202 -24.26 8.93 -2.32
CA LEU A 202 -23.38 8.45 -1.27
C LEU A 202 -24.12 7.48 -0.34
N ALA A 203 -23.38 6.74 0.49
CA ALA A 203 -23.94 5.69 1.32
C ALA A 203 -24.94 6.21 2.37
N ASP A 204 -24.82 7.48 2.75
CA ASP A 204 -25.68 8.19 3.70
C ASP A 204 -26.66 9.16 3.03
N GLY A 205 -26.79 9.11 1.70
CA GLY A 205 -27.75 9.88 0.92
C GLY A 205 -27.11 10.79 -0.13
N ALA A 206 -27.85 11.03 -1.20
CA ALA A 206 -27.38 11.81 -2.34
C ALA A 206 -27.31 13.32 -2.03
N ARG A 207 -26.18 13.95 -2.40
CA ARG A 207 -25.92 15.37 -2.15
C ARG A 207 -24.95 15.97 -3.16
N ASN A 208 -24.91 17.30 -3.21
CA ASN A 208 -23.88 18.02 -3.95
C ASN A 208 -22.52 17.88 -3.23
N VAL A 209 -21.48 17.58 -4.00
CA VAL A 209 -20.09 17.47 -3.57
C VAL A 209 -19.20 18.18 -4.59
N HIS A 210 -18.07 18.71 -4.14
CA HIS A 210 -17.05 19.26 -5.02
C HIS A 210 -16.10 18.15 -5.44
N VAL A 211 -15.88 17.96 -6.74
CA VAL A 211 -15.15 16.80 -7.27
C VAL A 211 -13.79 17.22 -7.82
N TYR A 212 -12.75 16.49 -7.40
CA TYR A 212 -11.41 16.57 -7.99
C TYR A 212 -11.08 15.24 -8.68
N GLU A 213 -10.74 15.27 -9.98
CA GLU A 213 -10.29 14.10 -10.74
C GLU A 213 -8.76 14.04 -10.75
N VAL A 214 -8.19 12.89 -10.36
CA VAL A 214 -6.79 12.54 -10.61
C VAL A 214 -6.74 11.64 -11.83
N LYS A 215 -6.00 12.02 -12.86
CA LYS A 215 -5.91 11.25 -14.11
C LYS A 215 -4.48 11.06 -14.61
N LEU A 216 -4.13 9.81 -14.85
CA LEU A 216 -2.85 9.39 -15.43
C LEU A 216 -3.10 8.47 -16.63
N ASN A 217 -2.59 8.87 -17.78
CA ASN A 217 -2.41 7.96 -18.92
C ASN A 217 -1.00 7.34 -18.85
N ASP A 218 -0.69 6.42 -19.76
CA ASP A 218 0.61 5.73 -19.82
C ASP A 218 1.80 6.69 -19.84
N LYS A 219 1.71 7.76 -20.65
CA LYS A 219 2.77 8.76 -20.75
C LYS A 219 2.98 9.50 -19.44
N ASN A 220 1.93 10.10 -18.89
CA ASN A 220 2.02 10.90 -17.67
C ASN A 220 2.40 10.03 -16.46
N PHE A 221 1.98 8.76 -16.43
CA PHE A 221 2.39 7.78 -15.42
C PHE A 221 3.90 7.53 -15.47
N LYS A 222 4.47 7.27 -16.64
CA LYS A 222 5.92 7.08 -16.82
C LYS A 222 6.70 8.35 -16.49
N ASP A 223 6.23 9.50 -16.97
CA ASP A 223 6.84 10.80 -16.68
C ASP A 223 6.85 11.08 -15.16
N LEU A 224 5.75 10.74 -14.47
CA LEU A 224 5.66 10.85 -13.01
C LEU A 224 6.60 9.89 -12.29
N ILE A 225 6.70 8.62 -12.71
CA ILE A 225 7.68 7.67 -12.15
C ILE A 225 9.09 8.23 -12.34
N LYS A 226 9.44 8.64 -13.57
CA LYS A 226 10.77 9.15 -13.89
C LYS A 226 11.12 10.41 -13.10
N TYR A 227 10.18 11.34 -12.97
CA TYR A 227 10.35 12.51 -12.12
C TYR A 227 10.57 12.10 -10.66
N THR A 228 9.69 11.25 -10.13
CA THR A 228 9.73 10.81 -8.72
C THR A 228 11.03 10.09 -8.39
N SER A 229 11.46 9.16 -9.24
CA SER A 229 12.72 8.45 -9.10
C SER A 229 13.91 9.42 -9.06
N ASN A 230 13.98 10.37 -9.99
CA ASN A 230 15.05 11.37 -10.02
C ASN A 230 15.00 12.30 -8.80
N SER A 231 13.80 12.75 -8.40
CA SER A 231 13.61 13.61 -7.23
C SER A 231 14.06 12.92 -5.95
N VAL A 232 13.64 11.68 -5.71
CA VAL A 232 14.01 10.91 -4.51
C VAL A 232 15.52 10.63 -4.47
N VAL A 233 16.12 10.20 -5.58
CA VAL A 233 17.56 9.89 -5.63
C VAL A 233 18.41 11.13 -5.37
N ASN A 234 18.01 12.27 -5.91
CA ASN A 234 18.74 13.53 -5.74
C ASN A 234 18.43 14.24 -4.41
N ASN A 235 17.37 13.86 -3.70
CA ASN A 235 16.98 14.46 -2.42
C ASN A 235 17.85 13.94 -1.26
N LYS A 236 18.57 14.86 -0.59
CA LYS A 236 19.43 14.51 0.54
C LYS A 236 18.62 13.97 1.74
N ASP A 237 17.48 14.58 2.06
CA ASP A 237 16.66 14.15 3.19
C ASP A 237 16.11 12.74 2.98
N ALA A 238 15.75 12.37 1.74
CA ALA A 238 15.36 11.01 1.40
C ALA A 238 16.50 9.99 1.57
N ARG A 239 17.72 10.36 1.19
CA ARG A 239 18.92 9.52 1.41
C ARG A 239 19.28 9.40 2.89
N ASP A 240 19.17 10.48 3.65
CA ASP A 240 19.41 10.48 5.10
C ASP A 240 18.37 9.60 5.82
N PHE A 241 17.10 9.71 5.45
CA PHE A 241 16.03 8.84 5.95
C PHE A 241 16.34 7.37 5.67
N LEU A 242 16.73 7.03 4.43
CA LEU A 242 17.11 5.67 4.06
C LEU A 242 18.28 5.13 4.91
N LYS A 243 19.31 5.95 5.12
CA LYS A 243 20.47 5.60 5.95
C LYS A 243 20.05 5.31 7.38
N ASN A 244 19.20 6.16 7.94
CA ASN A 244 18.66 5.98 9.28
C ASN A 244 17.81 4.72 9.37
N TYR A 245 16.96 4.46 8.38
CA TYR A 245 16.14 3.25 8.34
C TYR A 245 16.99 1.98 8.39
N LEU A 246 17.96 1.85 7.48
CA LEU A 246 18.82 0.65 7.43
C LEU A 246 19.62 0.48 8.71
N THR A 247 20.13 1.57 9.28
CA THR A 247 20.83 1.57 10.58
C THR A 247 19.91 1.02 11.67
N THR A 248 18.68 1.48 11.71
CA THR A 248 17.69 1.09 12.70
C THR A 248 17.25 -0.36 12.55
N VAL A 249 16.96 -0.82 11.32
CA VAL A 249 16.64 -2.22 11.04
C VAL A 249 17.78 -3.13 11.47
N LEU A 250 19.04 -2.78 11.18
CA LEU A 250 20.19 -3.59 11.60
C LEU A 250 20.34 -3.65 13.12
N LYS A 251 20.11 -2.54 13.83
CA LYS A 251 20.12 -2.53 15.31
C LYS A 251 19.04 -3.45 15.91
N VAL A 252 17.87 -3.49 15.30
CA VAL A 252 16.72 -4.27 15.79
C VAL A 252 16.74 -5.74 15.35
N SER A 253 17.23 -6.03 14.14
CA SER A 253 17.30 -7.38 13.56
C SER A 253 18.50 -8.20 14.01
N SER A 254 19.42 -7.59 14.75
CA SER A 254 20.59 -8.29 15.30
C SER A 254 20.17 -9.24 16.42
N ASP A 255 19.76 -10.44 16.05
CA ASP A 255 20.09 -11.62 16.85
C ASP A 255 21.60 -11.56 17.09
N LYS A 256 22.03 -11.56 18.36
CA LYS A 256 23.41 -11.28 18.82
C LYS A 256 24.49 -12.22 18.23
N GLN A 257 24.18 -13.08 17.26
CA GLN A 257 25.06 -14.13 16.77
C GLN A 257 25.35 -14.19 15.26
N LYS A 258 24.72 -13.39 14.37
CA LYS A 258 25.09 -13.43 12.93
C LYS A 258 25.17 -12.05 12.29
N ALA A 259 26.42 -11.61 12.09
CA ALA A 259 26.90 -10.43 11.36
C ALA A 259 26.60 -9.05 12.00
N SER A 260 27.53 -8.60 12.85
CA SER A 260 27.59 -7.21 13.33
C SER A 260 28.03 -6.28 12.20
N VAL A 261 27.10 -5.87 11.33
CA VAL A 261 27.37 -4.75 10.43
C VAL A 261 27.56 -3.50 11.30
N THR A 262 28.77 -2.97 11.31
CA THR A 262 29.12 -1.80 12.14
C THR A 262 28.55 -0.52 11.54
N GLN A 263 28.34 0.51 12.36
CA GLN A 263 27.94 1.84 11.88
C GLN A 263 28.94 2.37 10.84
N ALA A 264 30.24 2.13 11.03
CA ALA A 264 31.28 2.52 10.10
C ALA A 264 31.15 1.85 8.72
N GLU A 265 30.73 0.59 8.66
CA GLU A 265 30.47 -0.11 7.40
C GLU A 265 29.24 0.43 6.68
N ILE A 266 28.19 0.82 7.43
CA ILE A 266 27.01 1.50 6.88
C ILE A 266 27.42 2.87 6.32
N ASP A 267 28.14 3.66 7.10
CA ASP A 267 28.60 5.00 6.69
C ASP A 267 29.48 4.93 5.44
N LYS A 268 30.40 3.95 5.38
CA LYS A 268 31.22 3.71 4.20
C LYS A 268 30.39 3.31 3.00
N ALA A 269 29.43 2.40 3.15
CA ALA A 269 28.56 1.98 2.05
C ALA A 269 27.71 3.12 1.50
N PHE A 270 27.21 4.01 2.37
CA PHE A 270 26.48 5.20 1.95
C PHE A 270 27.39 6.22 1.28
N SER A 271 28.61 6.45 1.80
CA SER A 271 29.58 7.32 1.13
C SER A 271 29.96 6.80 -0.27
N ASP A 272 30.14 5.48 -0.41
CA ASP A 272 30.40 4.85 -1.71
C ASP A 272 29.19 4.95 -2.65
N PHE A 273 27.97 4.81 -2.12
CA PHE A 273 26.74 5.04 -2.88
C PHE A 273 26.63 6.50 -3.34
N GLU A 274 26.90 7.47 -2.47
CA GLU A 274 26.88 8.90 -2.80
C GLU A 274 27.88 9.25 -3.90
N LYS A 275 29.11 8.71 -3.84
CA LYS A 275 30.10 8.86 -4.91
C LYS A 275 29.64 8.22 -6.22
N GLY A 276 28.89 7.12 -6.13
CA GLY A 276 28.32 6.41 -7.27
C GLY A 276 26.99 6.97 -7.78
N LEU A 277 26.43 8.00 -7.16
CA LEU A 277 25.11 8.56 -7.51
C LEU A 277 25.00 8.93 -9.00
N PRO A 278 25.96 9.62 -9.62
CA PRO A 278 25.85 9.95 -11.05
C PRO A 278 25.69 8.72 -11.95
N GLN A 279 26.45 7.66 -11.67
CA GLN A 279 26.37 6.40 -12.42
C GLN A 279 25.07 5.64 -12.12
N PHE A 280 24.62 5.66 -10.86
CA PHE A 280 23.35 5.07 -10.45
C PHE A 280 22.17 5.77 -11.14
N THR A 281 22.11 7.10 -11.10
CA THR A 281 21.08 7.90 -11.77
C THR A 281 21.09 7.66 -13.28
N THR A 282 22.26 7.59 -13.90
CA THR A 282 22.39 7.25 -15.33
C THR A 282 21.83 5.85 -15.63
N SER A 283 22.16 4.86 -14.80
CA SER A 283 21.69 3.48 -14.97
C SER A 283 20.18 3.36 -14.75
N MET A 284 19.65 4.06 -13.75
CA MET A 284 18.23 4.12 -13.44
C MET A 284 17.45 4.76 -14.60
N ASN A 285 17.92 5.92 -15.12
CA ASN A 285 17.29 6.56 -16.26
C ASN A 285 17.36 5.66 -17.51
N LYS A 286 18.47 4.97 -17.76
CA LYS A 286 18.54 3.98 -18.83
C LYS A 286 17.49 2.87 -18.69
N VAL A 287 17.24 2.38 -17.47
CA VAL A 287 16.17 1.42 -17.22
C VAL A 287 14.81 2.04 -17.53
N LEU A 288 14.51 3.21 -17.00
CA LEU A 288 13.23 3.89 -17.23
C LEU A 288 12.99 4.16 -18.72
N ASP A 289 14.00 4.65 -19.43
CA ASP A 289 13.94 4.94 -20.87
C ASP A 289 13.69 3.66 -21.71
N ALA A 290 14.21 2.50 -21.29
CA ALA A 290 13.95 1.24 -21.97
C ALA A 290 12.46 0.82 -21.88
N PHE A 291 11.72 1.33 -20.91
CA PHE A 291 10.29 1.10 -20.75
C PHE A 291 9.42 2.18 -21.40
N ASP A 292 9.99 3.22 -22.03
CA ASP A 292 9.21 4.26 -22.71
C ASP A 292 8.27 3.66 -23.78
N GLY A 293 8.74 2.65 -24.52
CA GLY A 293 7.96 1.94 -25.54
C GLY A 293 7.04 0.83 -25.02
N VAL A 294 7.06 0.53 -23.72
CA VAL A 294 6.26 -0.54 -23.10
C VAL A 294 5.01 0.06 -22.46
N THR A 295 3.82 -0.25 -22.95
CA THR A 295 2.57 0.23 -22.33
C THR A 295 2.39 -0.41 -20.95
N LEU A 296 2.27 0.40 -19.90
CA LEU A 296 2.08 -0.01 -18.51
C LEU A 296 0.67 0.34 -18.02
N VAL A 297 0.10 1.44 -18.52
CA VAL A 297 -1.27 1.87 -18.22
C VAL A 297 -2.10 1.78 -19.50
N GLY A 298 -3.28 1.18 -19.41
CA GLY A 298 -4.19 0.99 -20.53
C GLY A 298 -4.93 2.25 -20.95
N ASP A 299 -5.78 2.13 -21.96
CA ASP A 299 -6.47 3.26 -22.59
C ASP A 299 -7.45 3.96 -21.63
N LYS A 300 -7.98 3.26 -20.63
CA LYS A 300 -8.85 3.87 -19.60
C LYS A 300 -8.06 4.70 -18.60
N GLY A 301 -6.75 4.51 -18.53
CA GLY A 301 -5.87 5.22 -17.61
C GLY A 301 -5.99 4.75 -16.17
N ILE A 302 -5.39 5.53 -15.28
CA ILE A 302 -5.70 5.55 -13.86
C ILE A 302 -6.52 6.82 -13.63
N VAL A 303 -7.77 6.67 -13.21
CA VAL A 303 -8.68 7.79 -12.96
C VAL A 303 -9.29 7.62 -11.58
N ILE A 304 -9.18 8.64 -10.74
CA ILE A 304 -9.70 8.64 -9.37
C ILE A 304 -10.43 9.96 -9.12
N ASP A 305 -11.72 9.89 -8.88
CA ASP A 305 -12.53 11.02 -8.46
C ASP A 305 -12.58 11.07 -6.93
N PHE A 306 -12.31 12.25 -6.36
CA PHE A 306 -12.47 12.54 -4.95
C PHE A 306 -13.63 13.52 -4.75
N ALA A 307 -14.65 13.12 -4.00
CA ALA A 307 -15.76 13.97 -3.60
C ALA A 307 -15.52 14.60 -2.23
N VAL A 308 -15.48 15.93 -2.23
CA VAL A 308 -15.31 16.76 -1.03
C VAL A 308 -16.64 17.40 -0.65
N ASP A 309 -17.06 17.24 0.61
CA ASP A 309 -18.29 17.85 1.11
C ASP A 309 -18.12 19.34 1.43
N SER A 310 -19.22 20.02 1.77
CA SER A 310 -19.20 21.44 2.15
C SER A 310 -18.38 21.73 3.42
N ASN A 311 -18.07 20.71 4.22
CA ASN A 311 -17.22 20.84 5.40
C ASN A 311 -15.75 20.60 5.06
N GLY A 312 -15.39 20.29 3.80
CA GLY A 312 -14.02 20.06 3.37
C GLY A 312 -13.50 18.65 3.71
N TYR A 313 -14.36 17.66 3.96
CA TYR A 313 -13.97 16.27 4.11
C TYR A 313 -14.12 15.51 2.79
N VAL A 314 -13.21 14.58 2.53
CA VAL A 314 -13.36 13.58 1.47
C VAL A 314 -14.41 12.57 1.92
N VAL A 315 -15.58 12.60 1.30
CA VAL A 315 -16.74 11.76 1.62
C VAL A 315 -16.99 10.67 0.60
N GLY A 316 -16.35 10.75 -0.56
CA GLY A 316 -16.42 9.75 -1.61
C GLY A 316 -15.12 9.66 -2.40
N GLU A 317 -14.77 8.46 -2.82
CA GLU A 317 -13.67 8.17 -3.72
C GLU A 317 -14.12 7.08 -4.67
N ARG A 318 -14.06 7.31 -5.98
CA ARG A 318 -14.35 6.26 -6.97
C ARG A 318 -13.30 6.31 -8.06
N GLY A 319 -12.94 5.16 -8.60
CA GLY A 319 -11.90 5.16 -9.60
C GLY A 319 -11.75 3.86 -10.34
N ASN A 320 -10.89 3.92 -11.35
CA ASN A 320 -10.41 2.79 -12.09
C ASN A 320 -8.89 2.86 -12.27
N ILE A 321 -8.22 1.73 -12.20
CA ILE A 321 -6.81 1.55 -12.50
C ILE A 321 -6.75 0.53 -13.63
N ASP A 322 -6.31 0.93 -14.82
CA ASP A 322 -6.16 0.06 -15.98
C ASP A 322 -4.68 -0.22 -16.24
N LEU A 323 -4.21 -1.42 -15.91
CA LEU A 323 -2.82 -1.83 -16.05
C LEU A 323 -2.64 -2.80 -17.21
N VAL A 324 -1.53 -2.67 -17.92
CA VAL A 324 -1.17 -3.52 -19.06
C VAL A 324 0.18 -4.16 -18.83
N PHE A 325 0.26 -5.46 -19.09
CA PHE A 325 1.49 -6.23 -19.20
C PHE A 325 1.57 -6.85 -20.59
N ASP A 326 2.26 -6.17 -21.50
CA ASP A 326 2.62 -6.67 -22.83
C ASP A 326 3.91 -7.49 -22.70
N ALA A 327 3.78 -8.82 -22.59
CA ALA A 327 4.93 -9.68 -22.32
C ALA A 327 6.02 -9.57 -23.41
N PRO A 328 5.71 -9.59 -24.72
CA PRO A 328 6.71 -9.37 -25.77
C PRO A 328 7.50 -8.07 -25.63
N LYS A 329 6.81 -6.94 -25.40
CA LYS A 329 7.48 -5.65 -25.23
C LYS A 329 8.28 -5.58 -23.93
N PHE A 330 7.74 -6.10 -22.84
CA PHE A 330 8.44 -6.14 -21.55
C PHE A 330 9.74 -6.95 -21.64
N ILE A 331 9.66 -8.15 -22.22
CA ILE A 331 10.84 -9.03 -22.42
C ILE A 331 11.88 -8.31 -23.29
N SER A 332 11.45 -7.67 -24.38
CA SER A 332 12.34 -6.91 -25.27
C SER A 332 13.06 -5.78 -24.54
N ALA A 333 12.34 -5.02 -23.70
CA ALA A 333 12.91 -3.95 -22.89
C ALA A 333 13.96 -4.50 -21.90
N VAL A 334 13.66 -5.59 -21.18
CA VAL A 334 14.61 -6.21 -20.25
C VAL A 334 15.86 -6.75 -20.97
N GLN A 335 15.70 -7.41 -22.12
CA GLN A 335 16.82 -7.92 -22.92
C GLN A 335 17.74 -6.80 -23.42
N SER A 336 17.18 -5.65 -23.78
CA SER A 336 17.96 -4.47 -24.18
C SER A 336 18.88 -3.94 -23.06
N LEU A 337 18.51 -4.20 -21.80
CA LEU A 337 19.26 -3.76 -20.62
C LEU A 337 20.34 -4.75 -20.19
N SER A 338 20.14 -6.06 -20.44
CA SER A 338 20.99 -7.11 -19.86
C SER A 338 22.19 -7.53 -20.73
N ASN A 339 22.37 -6.94 -21.93
CA ASN A 339 23.36 -7.35 -22.94
C ASN A 339 23.36 -8.86 -23.25
N THR A 340 22.33 -9.59 -22.82
CA THR A 340 22.20 -11.03 -22.98
C THR A 340 21.41 -11.24 -24.26
N LYS A 341 22.13 -11.33 -25.37
CA LYS A 341 21.55 -11.85 -26.62
C LYS A 341 21.30 -13.34 -26.38
N ASN A 342 20.03 -13.73 -26.38
CA ASN A 342 19.54 -15.10 -26.31
C ASN A 342 19.92 -15.86 -25.03
N SER A 343 18.99 -15.87 -24.07
CA SER A 343 18.78 -17.09 -23.28
C SER A 343 17.90 -17.99 -24.14
N ASP A 344 18.42 -19.13 -24.60
CA ASP A 344 17.69 -20.13 -25.39
C ASP A 344 16.49 -20.77 -24.66
N THR A 345 16.15 -20.31 -23.45
CA THR A 345 14.82 -20.50 -22.88
C THR A 345 13.87 -19.51 -23.54
N VAL A 346 13.30 -19.91 -24.68
CA VAL A 346 12.16 -19.27 -25.32
C VAL A 346 11.13 -18.94 -24.23
N ASN A 347 11.01 -17.65 -23.89
CA ASN A 347 9.95 -17.19 -23.00
C ASN A 347 8.64 -17.47 -23.72
N LYS A 348 7.93 -18.52 -23.28
CA LYS A 348 6.69 -19.02 -23.88
C LYS A 348 5.48 -18.08 -23.71
N ILE A 349 5.67 -16.97 -23.01
CA ILE A 349 4.61 -16.02 -22.71
C ILE A 349 4.50 -15.06 -23.89
N THR A 350 3.38 -15.12 -24.60
CA THR A 350 3.10 -14.32 -25.79
C THR A 350 1.99 -13.29 -25.55
N GLY A 351 1.27 -13.44 -24.45
CA GLY A 351 0.10 -12.66 -24.12
C GLY A 351 0.35 -11.17 -23.84
N VAL A 352 -0.68 -10.38 -24.15
CA VAL A 352 -0.92 -9.07 -23.57
C VAL A 352 -1.99 -9.21 -22.50
N TYR A 353 -1.65 -8.91 -21.26
CA TYR A 353 -2.53 -9.07 -20.11
C TYR A 353 -2.98 -7.70 -19.62
N LYS A 354 -4.27 -7.56 -19.35
CA LYS A 354 -4.86 -6.31 -18.87
C LYS A 354 -5.53 -6.57 -17.53
N LEU A 355 -5.17 -5.79 -16.52
CA LEU A 355 -5.75 -5.82 -15.18
C LEU A 355 -6.43 -4.48 -14.90
N GLY A 356 -7.75 -4.50 -14.84
CA GLY A 356 -8.57 -3.41 -14.34
C GLY A 356 -8.87 -3.59 -12.85
N ILE A 357 -8.77 -2.51 -12.08
CA ILE A 357 -9.24 -2.44 -10.70
C ILE A 357 -10.24 -1.31 -10.65
N ASP A 358 -11.47 -1.60 -10.26
CA ASP A 358 -12.51 -0.59 -10.05
C ASP A 358 -12.78 -0.49 -8.55
N PHE A 359 -12.89 0.72 -8.03
CA PHE A 359 -13.17 0.90 -6.61
C PHE A 359 -14.13 2.05 -6.36
N ASN A 360 -14.84 1.95 -5.24
CA ASN A 360 -15.71 2.98 -4.72
C ASN A 360 -15.70 2.93 -3.20
N THR A 361 -15.36 4.04 -2.56
CA THR A 361 -15.31 4.22 -1.12
C THR A 361 -16.17 5.41 -0.72
N ASN A 362 -17.10 5.19 0.20
CA ASN A 362 -17.90 6.24 0.79
C ASN A 362 -17.53 6.36 2.27
N THR A 363 -17.29 7.58 2.74
CA THR A 363 -17.04 7.89 4.15
C THR A 363 -18.15 8.79 4.66
N PHE A 364 -18.81 8.38 5.74
CA PHE A 364 -20.00 9.04 6.27
C PHE A 364 -20.01 9.01 7.79
N ASN A 365 -20.98 9.70 8.39
CA ASN A 365 -21.06 9.87 9.85
C ASN A 365 -19.77 10.38 10.50
N ILE A 366 -19.05 11.23 9.76
CA ILE A 366 -17.79 11.86 10.17
C ILE A 366 -18.01 12.70 11.43
N ASN A 367 -17.19 12.47 12.46
CA ASN A 367 -17.22 13.14 13.76
C ASN A 367 -18.57 13.04 14.49
N LYS A 368 -19.37 12.00 14.20
CA LYS A 368 -20.61 11.67 14.92
C LYS A 368 -20.39 10.53 15.91
N ASN A 369 -21.38 10.25 16.75
CA ASN A 369 -21.32 9.08 17.63
C ASN A 369 -21.37 7.78 16.81
N VAL A 370 -20.28 7.03 16.81
CA VAL A 370 -20.16 5.73 16.13
C VAL A 370 -19.85 4.68 17.20
N GLU A 371 -20.74 3.71 17.38
CA GLU A 371 -20.53 2.63 18.35
C GLU A 371 -19.77 1.46 17.69
N ILE A 372 -18.70 0.99 18.35
CA ILE A 372 -17.92 -0.18 17.94
C ILE A 372 -18.11 -1.28 18.99
N LYS A 373 -18.61 -2.44 18.56
CA LYS A 373 -18.89 -3.59 19.44
C LYS A 373 -17.92 -4.71 19.14
N PHE A 374 -17.11 -5.07 20.12
CA PHE A 374 -16.21 -6.22 20.01
C PHE A 374 -16.99 -7.51 20.25
N PRO A 375 -16.63 -8.61 19.56
CA PRO A 375 -17.20 -9.92 19.85
C PRO A 375 -16.73 -10.41 21.22
N GLU A 376 -17.56 -11.24 21.86
CA GLU A 376 -17.14 -11.98 23.06
C GLU A 376 -16.17 -13.10 22.67
N ILE A 377 -15.01 -13.12 23.32
CA ILE A 377 -13.90 -14.03 23.01
C ILE A 377 -13.61 -14.90 24.22
N ASN A 378 -13.50 -16.22 23.99
CA ASN A 378 -13.14 -17.19 25.01
C ASN A 378 -12.35 -18.38 24.40
N SER A 379 -11.92 -19.30 25.26
CA SER A 379 -11.14 -20.47 24.85
C SER A 379 -11.91 -21.48 23.99
N GLN A 380 -13.23 -21.36 23.87
CA GLN A 380 -14.04 -22.22 23.00
C GLN A 380 -14.07 -21.67 21.58
N ASN A 381 -14.31 -20.37 21.40
CA ASN A 381 -14.51 -19.76 20.10
C ASN A 381 -13.26 -19.13 19.46
N SER A 382 -12.13 -19.07 20.17
CA SER A 382 -10.92 -18.39 19.67
C SER A 382 -9.61 -19.17 19.86
N ILE A 383 -8.59 -18.79 19.08
CA ILE A 383 -7.17 -19.19 19.23
C ILE A 383 -6.33 -17.92 19.44
N GLN A 384 -5.36 -17.98 20.35
CA GLN A 384 -4.36 -16.90 20.48
C GLN A 384 -3.31 -17.04 19.37
N TYR A 385 -2.95 -15.94 18.72
CA TYR A 385 -1.97 -15.96 17.63
C TYR A 385 -0.61 -16.55 18.06
N GLY A 386 -0.18 -16.32 19.31
CA GLY A 386 1.02 -16.93 19.87
C GLY A 386 1.02 -18.47 19.83
N ASP A 387 -0.14 -19.10 19.99
CA ASP A 387 -0.28 -20.56 19.95
C ASP A 387 -0.06 -21.12 18.54
N LEU A 388 -0.43 -20.34 17.51
CA LEU A 388 -0.18 -20.71 16.12
C LEU A 388 1.32 -20.67 15.78
N LEU A 389 2.04 -19.70 16.34
CA LEU A 389 3.50 -19.58 16.16
C LEU A 389 4.27 -20.66 16.90
N SER A 390 3.81 -21.08 18.09
CA SER A 390 4.47 -22.11 18.89
C SER A 390 4.25 -23.52 18.34
N GLN A 391 3.08 -23.81 17.76
CA GLN A 391 2.80 -25.10 17.11
C GLN A 391 3.71 -25.38 15.89
N ASN A 392 4.17 -24.34 15.18
CA ASN A 392 5.14 -24.47 14.08
C ASN A 392 6.60 -24.69 14.55
N LYS A 393 6.90 -24.59 15.85
CA LYS A 393 8.22 -24.93 16.41
C LYS A 393 8.34 -26.39 16.85
N ILE A 394 7.27 -27.19 16.72
CA ILE A 394 7.23 -28.62 17.09
C ILE A 394 7.03 -29.51 15.85
N LYS A 395 7.62 -29.13 14.70
CA LYS A 395 7.79 -30.03 13.55
C LYS A 395 9.24 -30.08 13.10
#